data_AF-A0A073KBQ7-F1
#
_entry.id   AF-A0A073KBQ7-F1
#
_cell.length_a   1.000
_cell.length_b   1.000
_cell.length_c   1.000
_cell.angle_alpha   90.00
_cell.angle_beta   90.00
_cell.angle_gamma   90.00
#
_symmetry.space_group_name_H-M   'P 1'
#
loop_
_entity.id
_entity.type
_entity.pdbx_description
1 polymer ?
#
loop_
_entity_poly.entity_id
_entity_poly.type
_entity_poly.pdbx_seq_one_letter_code
_entity_poly.pdbx_strand_id
1 'polypeptide(L)'
;MIKLMKCRCIEGIRVRKNGTFTFGKAYWGRVAKDGSVMMLSDEKQWIRVFEPKMNTAFQPVLNFRLLYNKFPKNKKELKELIRN
;
A
#
# COMPACT_ATOMS: atom_id res chain seq x y z
N MET A 1 15.84 3.63 -4.38
CA MET A 1 14.70 3.99 -5.24
C MET A 1 13.44 3.50 -4.55
N ILE A 2 12.41 4.33 -4.38
CA ILE A 2 11.12 3.88 -3.82
C ILE A 2 10.29 3.36 -4.98
N LYS A 3 9.81 2.11 -4.91
CA LYS A 3 8.86 1.58 -5.89
C LYS A 3 7.45 1.88 -5.39
N LEU A 4 6.67 2.63 -6.15
CA LEU A 4 5.26 2.82 -5.90
C LEU A 4 4.45 1.75 -6.62
N MET A 5 3.34 1.38 -6.02
CA MET A 5 2.33 0.51 -6.59
C MET A 5 0.96 1.16 -6.43
N LYS A 6 0.08 0.99 -7.40
CA LYS A 6 -1.35 1.24 -7.20
C LYS A 6 -2.04 -0.11 -7.19
N CYS A 7 -2.78 -0.41 -6.14
CA CYS A 7 -3.46 -1.69 -5.98
C CYS A 7 -4.93 -1.48 -5.70
N ARG A 8 -5.79 -2.30 -6.29
CA ARG A 8 -7.21 -2.36 -5.98
C ARG A 8 -7.42 -3.30 -4.80
N CYS A 9 -8.17 -2.85 -3.79
CA CYS A 9 -8.62 -3.69 -2.70
C CYS A 9 -9.68 -4.66 -3.25
N ILE A 10 -9.44 -5.96 -3.11
CA ILE A 10 -10.33 -7.04 -3.60
C ILE A 10 -11.18 -7.64 -2.49
N GLU A 11 -10.87 -7.32 -1.23
CA GLU A 11 -11.69 -7.67 -0.07
C GLU A 11 -11.52 -6.56 0.97
N GLY A 12 -12.66 -5.99 1.42
CA GLY A 12 -12.64 -4.90 2.38
C GLY A 12 -12.00 -5.35 3.69
N ILE A 13 -11.03 -4.59 4.19
CA ILE A 13 -10.29 -4.95 5.39
C ILE A 13 -10.00 -3.75 6.27
N ARG A 14 -10.12 -3.97 7.58
CA ARG A 14 -9.62 -3.09 8.62
C ARG A 14 -8.37 -3.66 9.27
N VAL A 15 -7.22 -3.08 8.95
CA VAL A 15 -5.92 -3.43 9.51
C VAL A 15 -5.69 -2.61 10.79
N ARG A 16 -5.81 -3.26 11.95
CA ARG A 16 -5.72 -2.62 13.28
C ARG A 16 -6.74 -1.47 13.43
N LYS A 17 -6.50 -0.53 14.36
CA LYS A 17 -7.46 0.55 14.65
C LYS A 17 -7.54 1.65 13.58
N ASN A 18 -6.52 1.80 12.72
CA ASN A 18 -6.34 3.02 11.89
C ASN A 18 -6.11 2.77 10.39
N GLY A 19 -6.36 1.56 9.88
CA GLY A 19 -6.06 1.21 8.49
C GLY A 19 -7.24 0.59 7.79
N THR A 20 -8.17 1.39 7.29
CA THR A 20 -9.31 0.88 6.52
C THR A 20 -9.02 0.88 5.02
N PHE A 21 -9.36 -0.25 4.39
CA PHE A 21 -9.32 -0.44 2.96
C PHE A 21 -10.68 -0.97 2.48
N THR A 22 -11.32 -0.20 1.63
CA THR A 22 -12.66 -0.43 1.12
C THR A 22 -12.61 -1.26 -0.16
N PHE A 23 -13.46 -2.29 -0.25
CA PHE A 23 -13.60 -3.15 -1.43
C PHE A 23 -13.76 -2.33 -2.72
N GLY A 24 -13.05 -2.72 -3.79
CA GLY A 24 -13.10 -2.09 -5.11
C GLY A 24 -12.29 -0.79 -5.25
N LYS A 25 -11.94 -0.13 -4.15
CA LYS A 25 -11.16 1.12 -4.16
C LYS A 25 -9.68 0.86 -4.44
N ALA A 26 -9.05 1.79 -5.16
CA ALA A 26 -7.63 1.75 -5.46
C ALA A 26 -6.83 2.59 -4.47
N TYR A 27 -5.69 2.06 -4.04
CA TYR A 27 -4.84 2.63 -3.02
C TYR A 27 -3.39 2.69 -3.50
N TRP A 28 -2.70 3.74 -3.09
CA TRP A 28 -1.26 3.86 -3.30
C TRP A 28 -0.49 3.07 -2.26
N GLY A 29 0.50 2.32 -2.71
CA GLY A 29 1.45 1.60 -1.88
C GLY A 29 2.88 1.94 -2.24
N ARG A 30 3.79 1.67 -1.32
CA ARG A 30 5.25 1.76 -1.51
C ARG A 30 5.92 0.49 -1.04
N VAL A 31 6.86 -0.01 -1.85
CA VAL A 31 7.79 -1.07 -1.46
C VAL A 31 9.05 -0.40 -0.89
N ALA A 32 9.39 -0.76 0.34
CA ALA A 32 10.64 -0.35 0.96
C ALA A 32 11.81 -1.25 0.48
N LYS A 33 13.05 -0.82 0.75
CA LYS A 33 14.25 -1.55 0.34
C LYS A 33 14.34 -2.95 0.97
N ASP A 34 13.77 -3.10 2.17
CA ASP A 34 13.71 -4.35 2.90
C ASP A 34 12.63 -5.31 2.39
N GLY A 35 11.90 -4.94 1.34
CA GLY A 35 10.80 -5.73 0.77
C GLY A 35 9.46 -5.54 1.48
N SER A 36 9.39 -4.77 2.57
CA SER A 36 8.12 -4.46 3.23
C SER A 36 7.24 -3.58 2.34
N VAL A 37 5.92 -3.79 2.42
CA VAL A 37 4.93 -3.02 1.67
C VAL A 37 4.08 -2.23 2.62
N MET A 38 3.94 -0.94 2.33
CA MET A 38 3.00 -0.06 3.02
C MET A 38 1.98 0.52 2.05
N MET A 39 0.74 0.63 2.47
CA MET A 39 -0.36 1.21 1.70
C MET A 39 -0.98 2.39 2.45
N LEU A 40 -1.36 3.43 1.70
CA LEU A 40 -2.04 4.60 2.24
C LEU A 40 -3.53 4.27 2.41
N SER A 41 -4.03 4.26 3.65
CA SER A 41 -5.42 3.91 3.97
C SER A 41 -6.40 5.06 3.71
N ASP A 42 -7.69 4.79 3.90
CA ASP A 42 -8.76 5.80 3.84
C ASP A 42 -8.55 6.95 4.85
N GLU A 43 -7.97 6.66 6.01
CA GLU A 43 -7.61 7.63 7.04
C GLU A 43 -6.34 8.45 6.69
N LYS A 44 -5.80 8.30 5.48
CA LYS A 44 -4.55 8.92 5.02
C LYS A 44 -3.34 8.52 5.86
N GLN A 45 -3.35 7.30 6.43
CA GLN A 45 -2.22 6.75 7.18
C GLN A 45 -1.47 5.71 6.35
N TRP A 46 -0.15 5.66 6.50
CA TRP A 46 0.65 4.59 5.90
C TRP A 46 0.59 3.34 6.78
N ILE A 47 -0.05 2.30 6.27
CA ILE A 47 -0.25 1.03 6.96
C ILE A 47 0.66 -0.02 6.35
N ARG A 48 1.40 -0.74 7.19
CA ARG A 48 2.19 -1.89 6.75
C ARG A 48 1.25 -3.06 6.46
N VAL A 49 1.24 -3.53 5.22
CA VAL A 49 0.39 -4.64 4.74
C VAL A 49 1.18 -5.91 4.44
N PHE A 50 2.50 -5.81 4.35
CA PHE A 50 3.42 -6.93 4.17
C PHE A 50 4.77 -6.63 4.82
N GLU A 51 5.36 -7.65 5.41
CA GLU A 51 6.73 -7.63 5.91
C GLU A 51 7.36 -9.01 5.69
N PRO A 52 8.51 -9.12 5.00
CA PRO A 52 9.09 -10.42 4.68
C PRO A 52 9.48 -11.26 5.90
N LYS A 53 9.79 -10.58 7.02
CA LYS A 53 10.20 -11.22 8.27
C LYS A 53 9.03 -11.52 9.21
N MET A 54 7.81 -11.11 8.87
CA MET A 54 6.63 -11.42 9.67
C MET A 54 6.16 -12.85 9.40
N ASN A 55 6.21 -13.67 10.43
CA ASN A 55 5.66 -15.03 10.44
C ASN A 55 4.18 -15.05 10.90
N THR A 56 3.45 -13.96 10.69
CA THR A 56 2.03 -13.90 11.05
C THR A 56 1.20 -14.60 9.98
N ALA A 57 0.28 -15.46 10.42
CA ALA A 57 -0.62 -16.21 9.52
C ALA A 57 -1.47 -15.33 8.59
N PHE A 58 -1.61 -14.03 8.89
CA PHE A 58 -2.40 -13.09 8.09
C PHE A 58 -1.55 -11.94 7.54
N GLN A 59 -1.46 -11.84 6.22
CA GLN A 59 -0.80 -10.74 5.52
C GLN A 59 -1.86 -9.93 4.74
N PRO A 60 -2.19 -8.70 5.17
CA PRO A 60 -3.23 -7.89 4.51
C PRO A 60 -2.98 -7.66 3.02
N VAL A 61 -1.73 -7.74 2.55
CA VAL A 61 -1.37 -7.60 1.13
C VAL A 61 -2.13 -8.56 0.21
N LEU A 62 -2.58 -9.71 0.71
CA LEU A 62 -3.37 -10.68 -0.05
C LEU A 62 -4.74 -10.14 -0.48
N ASN A 63 -5.26 -9.12 0.22
CA ASN A 63 -6.52 -8.46 -0.09
C ASN A 63 -6.37 -7.34 -1.14
N PHE A 64 -5.23 -7.30 -1.85
CA PHE A 64 -4.95 -6.30 -2.86
C PHE A 64 -4.47 -6.94 -4.17
N ARG A 65 -5.02 -6.44 -5.28
CA ARG A 65 -4.57 -6.75 -6.63
C ARG A 65 -3.78 -5.59 -7.20
N LEU A 66 -2.54 -5.85 -7.61
CA LEU A 66 -1.70 -4.85 -8.28
C LEU A 66 -2.36 -4.40 -9.59
N LEU A 67 -2.49 -3.09 -9.79
CA LEU A 67 -2.92 -2.48 -11.05
C LEU A 67 -1.72 -2.06 -11.89
N TYR A 68 -0.79 -1.30 -11.32
CA TYR A 68 0.47 -0.92 -11.98
C TYR A 68 1.55 -0.53 -10.97
N ASN A 69 2.81 -0.57 -11.43
CA ASN A 69 3.99 -0.11 -10.70
C ASN A 69 4.49 1.21 -11.29
N LYS A 70 5.05 2.08 -10.44
CA LYS A 70 5.72 3.31 -10.88
C LYS A 70 7.00 3.55 -10.07
N PHE A 71 8.05 4.00 -10.74
CA PHE A 71 9.32 4.37 -10.11
C PHE A 71 9.48 5.89 -10.21
N PRO A 72 9.04 6.65 -9.19
CA PRO A 72 9.18 8.11 -9.21
C PRO A 72 10.66 8.49 -9.28
N LYS A 73 10.98 9.41 -10.19
CA LYS A 73 12.35 9.90 -10.42
C LYS A 73 12.80 10.88 -9.33
N ASN A 74 11.87 11.56 -8.65
CA ASN A 74 12.17 12.55 -7.62
C ASN A 74 11.05 12.69 -6.56
N LYS A 75 11.32 13.47 -5.50
CA LYS A 75 10.37 13.71 -4.39
C LYS A 75 9.11 14.50 -4.81
N LYS A 76 9.18 15.31 -5.87
CA LYS A 76 8.04 16.11 -6.35
C LYS A 76 6.99 15.20 -6.99
N GLU A 77 7.43 14.31 -7.88
CA GLU A 77 6.57 13.32 -8.54
C GLU A 77 5.87 12.41 -7.52
N LEU A 78 6.57 12.01 -6.46
CA LEU A 78 5.98 11.26 -5.34
C LEU A 78 4.84 12.02 -4.65
N LYS A 79 5.00 13.32 -4.39
CA LYS A 79 3.99 14.14 -3.71
C LYS A 79 2.75 14.36 -4.58
N GLU A 80 2.93 14.58 -5.88
CA GLU A 80 1.83 14.74 -6.83
C GLU A 80 0.99 13.46 -6.95
N LEU A 81 1.64 12.30 -6.95
CA LEU A 81 0.95 11.00 -7.02
C LEU A 81 0.13 10.69 -5.77
N ILE A 82 0.54 11.14 -4.59
CA ILE A 82 -0.18 10.91 -3.32
C ILE A 82 -1.35 11.89 -3.14
N ARG A 83 -1.28 13.08 -3.76
CA ARG A 83 -2.32 14.12 -3.63
C ARG A 83 -3.51 13.96 -4.58
N ASN A 84 -3.35 13.20 -5.67
CA ASN A 84 -4.37 12.90 -6.68
C ASN A 84 -4.86 11.44 -6.58
#